data_AF-A0A831ULQ8-F1
#
_entry.id   AF-A0A831ULQ8-F1
#
_cell.length_a   1.000
_cell.length_b   1.000
_cell.length_c   1.000
_cell.angle_alpha   90.00
_cell.angle_beta   90.00
_cell.angle_gamma   90.00
#
_symmetry.space_group_name_H-M   'P 1'
#
loop_
_entity.id
_entity.type
_entity.pdbx_description
1 polymer ?
#
loop_
_entity_poly.entity_id
_entity_poly.type
_entity_poly.pdbx_seq_one_letter_code
_entity_poly.pdbx_strand_id
1 'polypeptide(L)'
;VRHELDHGEAKPPIPPGNLAYRRQGLLLSLDGSHELEVNSGKHFPRLGVDGRLDTFALAGGEWPWTYEVDLVDTVLVNRIKVTFGKGYATEFEYMLSADHQEWVTVATKGKHDGAPYEATFFPVPARYVRICAFQPDGPNQPGGQMSIAELEVYAAD
;
A
#
# COMPACT_ATOMS: atom_id res chain seq x y z
N VAL A 1 -13.27 15.40 -1.31
CA VAL A 1 -14.24 15.09 -0.24
C VAL A 1 -15.37 16.11 -0.18
N ARG A 2 -15.20 17.35 0.33
CA ARG A 2 -16.30 18.35 0.36
C ARG A 2 -16.91 18.65 -1.03
N HIS A 3 -16.09 19.01 -2.00
CA HIS A 3 -16.53 19.22 -3.40
C HIS A 3 -17.14 17.99 -4.08
N GLU A 4 -16.80 16.76 -3.65
CA GLU A 4 -17.36 15.53 -4.25
C GLU A 4 -18.71 15.18 -3.62
N LEU A 5 -18.88 15.45 -2.33
CA LEU A 5 -20.17 15.35 -1.63
C LEU A 5 -21.18 16.37 -2.19
N ASP A 6 -20.70 17.55 -2.60
CA ASP A 6 -21.55 18.63 -3.11
C ASP A 6 -21.94 18.45 -4.59
N HIS A 7 -21.19 17.67 -5.36
CA HIS A 7 -21.34 17.59 -6.83
C HIS A 7 -21.47 16.17 -7.41
N GLY A 8 -21.39 15.11 -6.59
CA GLY A 8 -21.74 13.74 -6.98
C GLY A 8 -20.77 13.03 -7.93
N GLU A 9 -19.77 13.72 -8.48
CA GLU A 9 -18.77 13.11 -9.35
C GLU A 9 -17.51 12.74 -8.56
N ALA A 10 -17.26 11.44 -8.42
CA ALA A 10 -16.00 10.93 -7.91
C ALA A 10 -14.86 11.30 -8.87
N LYS A 11 -13.75 11.83 -8.35
CA LYS A 11 -12.58 12.07 -9.20
C LYS A 11 -12.09 10.76 -9.83
N PRO A 12 -11.74 10.76 -11.12
CA PRO A 12 -11.22 9.57 -11.77
C PRO A 12 -9.92 9.12 -11.08
N PRO A 13 -9.70 7.81 -10.93
CA PRO A 13 -8.45 7.28 -10.42
C PRO A 13 -7.23 7.77 -11.19
N ILE A 14 -6.13 8.01 -10.47
CA ILE A 14 -4.83 8.30 -11.03
C ILE A 14 -3.87 7.21 -10.54
N PRO A 15 -3.27 6.41 -11.44
CA PRO A 15 -3.64 6.27 -12.86
C PRO A 15 -5.06 5.67 -13.05
N PRO A 16 -5.64 5.76 -14.25
CA PRO A 16 -6.94 5.16 -14.54
C PRO A 16 -6.99 3.68 -14.17
N GLY A 17 -8.08 3.27 -13.50
CA GLY A 17 -8.28 1.89 -13.05
C GLY A 17 -7.64 1.56 -11.70
N ASN A 18 -6.85 2.45 -11.08
CA ASN A 18 -6.31 2.21 -9.74
C ASN A 18 -7.45 2.20 -8.69
N LEU A 19 -7.79 1.01 -8.19
CA LEU A 19 -8.84 0.81 -7.19
C LEU A 19 -8.45 1.31 -5.80
N ALA A 20 -7.16 1.42 -5.52
CA ALA A 20 -6.64 1.94 -4.25
C ALA A 20 -6.68 3.47 -4.19
N TYR A 21 -6.86 4.18 -5.32
CA TYR A 21 -6.83 5.64 -5.37
C TYR A 21 -7.81 6.27 -4.37
N ARG A 22 -7.25 7.06 -3.45
CA ARG A 22 -7.94 7.78 -2.38
C ARG A 22 -8.76 6.90 -1.43
N ARG A 23 -8.44 5.62 -1.38
CA ARG A 23 -8.98 4.69 -0.38
C ARG A 23 -8.35 4.92 0.98
N GLN A 24 -9.01 4.41 2.02
CA GLN A 24 -8.50 4.52 3.38
C GLN A 24 -7.27 3.63 3.52
N GLY A 25 -6.16 4.23 3.95
CA GLY A 25 -4.93 3.50 4.26
C GLY A 25 -4.62 3.55 5.76
N LEU A 26 -3.92 2.53 6.25
CA LEU A 26 -3.40 2.43 7.61
C LEU A 26 -1.89 2.17 7.59
N LEU A 27 -1.20 2.68 8.60
CA LEU A 27 0.19 2.32 8.90
C LEU A 27 0.12 1.38 10.09
N LEU A 28 0.46 0.11 9.92
CA LEU A 28 0.32 -0.92 10.94
C LEU A 28 1.68 -1.51 11.31
N SER A 29 1.78 -2.05 12.53
CA SER A 29 2.86 -2.97 12.89
C SER A 29 2.93 -4.12 11.88
N LEU A 30 4.08 -4.78 11.77
CA LEU A 30 4.26 -5.85 10.79
C LEU A 30 3.17 -6.93 10.87
N ASP A 31 2.79 -7.32 12.09
CA ASP A 31 1.74 -8.31 12.36
C ASP A 31 0.30 -7.77 12.23
N GLY A 32 0.13 -6.48 11.96
CA GLY A 32 -1.17 -5.83 11.83
C GLY A 32 -1.91 -5.65 13.16
N SER A 33 -1.26 -5.85 14.31
CA SER A 33 -1.91 -5.82 15.64
C SER A 33 -2.25 -4.41 16.13
N HIS A 34 -1.54 -3.38 15.67
CA HIS A 34 -1.80 -2.00 16.05
C HIS A 34 -1.38 -0.99 14.99
N GLU A 35 -1.96 0.21 15.06
CA GLU A 35 -1.57 1.34 14.21
C GLU A 35 -0.27 1.98 14.70
N LEU A 36 0.58 2.34 13.73
CA LEU A 36 1.83 3.06 13.95
C LEU A 36 1.64 4.56 13.77
N GLU A 37 2.52 5.32 14.41
CA GLU A 37 2.53 6.78 14.29
C GLU A 37 2.93 7.24 12.87
N VAL A 38 2.46 8.42 12.49
CA VAL A 38 2.86 9.05 11.24
C VAL A 38 4.26 9.62 11.37
N ASN A 39 5.18 9.18 10.51
CA ASN A 39 6.55 9.70 10.54
C ASN A 39 6.58 11.22 10.33
N SER A 40 7.30 11.92 11.21
CA SER A 40 7.47 13.37 11.18
C SER A 40 6.16 14.19 11.20
N GLY A 41 5.02 13.58 11.53
CA GLY A 41 3.69 14.21 11.48
C GLY A 41 3.25 14.67 10.09
N LYS A 42 3.87 14.15 9.01
CA LYS A 42 3.64 14.59 7.62
C LYS A 42 3.37 13.47 6.64
N HIS A 43 3.89 12.27 6.87
CA HIS A 43 3.84 11.16 5.93
C HIS A 43 2.60 10.27 6.11
N PHE A 44 1.43 10.90 6.07
CA PHE A 44 0.15 10.25 6.36
C PHE A 44 -0.17 9.09 5.40
N PRO A 45 -0.92 8.06 5.85
CA PRO A 45 -1.25 6.91 5.00
C PRO A 45 -1.91 7.29 3.67
N ARG A 46 -2.77 8.32 3.64
CA ARG A 46 -3.43 8.79 2.41
C ARG A 46 -2.48 9.19 1.27
N LEU A 47 -1.21 9.47 1.57
CA LEU A 47 -0.21 9.89 0.58
C LEU A 47 0.35 8.74 -0.24
N GLY A 48 0.09 7.49 0.15
CA GLY A 48 0.47 6.30 -0.64
C GLY A 48 -0.58 5.89 -1.67
N VAL A 49 -1.65 6.67 -1.83
CA VAL A 49 -2.79 6.38 -2.74
C VAL A 49 -3.39 7.67 -3.32
N ASP A 50 -2.63 8.75 -3.38
CA ASP A 50 -3.15 10.06 -3.82
C ASP A 50 -2.87 10.36 -5.30
N GLY A 51 -2.26 9.42 -6.02
CA GLY A 51 -1.91 9.53 -7.43
C GLY A 51 -0.70 10.40 -7.68
N ARG A 52 0.14 10.66 -6.67
CA ARG A 52 1.30 11.54 -6.77
C ARG A 52 2.58 10.84 -6.32
N LEU A 53 3.50 10.66 -7.26
CA LEU A 53 4.78 10.03 -7.00
C LEU A 53 5.79 10.91 -6.22
N ASP A 54 5.46 12.19 -5.97
CA ASP A 54 6.30 13.13 -5.22
C ASP A 54 5.96 13.24 -3.72
N THR A 55 4.88 12.58 -3.29
CA THR A 55 4.46 12.41 -1.90
C THR A 55 4.59 10.95 -1.49
N PHE A 56 4.60 10.67 -0.17
CA PHE A 56 4.66 9.28 0.31
C PHE A 56 4.14 9.13 1.74
N ALA A 57 3.57 7.96 2.01
CA ALA A 57 3.25 7.44 3.34
C ALA A 57 4.49 6.79 3.99
N LEU A 58 4.66 6.97 5.30
CA LEU A 58 5.76 6.41 6.06
C LEU A 58 5.39 6.29 7.55
N ALA A 59 5.53 5.08 8.09
CA ALA A 59 5.36 4.81 9.52
C ALA A 59 6.53 5.32 10.36
N GLY A 60 6.24 5.73 11.59
CA GLY A 60 7.20 5.96 12.67
C GLY A 60 7.18 4.80 13.66
N GLY A 61 8.13 4.81 14.61
CA GLY A 61 8.19 3.83 15.70
C GLY A 61 8.84 2.49 15.33
N GLU A 62 8.52 1.93 14.17
CA GLU A 62 8.99 0.59 13.74
C GLU A 62 9.59 0.60 12.32
N TRP A 63 10.53 -0.32 12.06
CA TRP A 63 11.20 -0.47 10.77
C TRP A 63 10.51 -1.49 9.87
N PRO A 64 10.27 -2.75 10.30
CA PRO A 64 9.28 -3.60 9.63
C PRO A 64 7.88 -3.08 9.94
N TRP A 65 7.08 -2.88 8.91
CA TRP A 65 5.72 -2.38 9.06
C TRP A 65 4.85 -2.76 7.86
N THR A 66 3.54 -2.64 8.03
CA THR A 66 2.54 -3.01 7.03
C THR A 66 1.75 -1.79 6.57
N TYR A 67 1.70 -1.56 5.25
CA TYR A 67 0.77 -0.61 4.64
C TYR A 67 -0.49 -1.36 4.23
N GLU A 68 -1.63 -1.03 4.84
CA GLU A 68 -2.92 -1.64 4.52
C GLU A 68 -3.85 -0.64 3.85
N VAL A 69 -4.61 -1.07 2.84
CA VAL A 69 -5.63 -0.27 2.16
C VAL A 69 -6.96 -1.03 2.09
N ASP A 70 -8.05 -0.39 2.52
CA ASP A 70 -9.43 -0.86 2.35
C ASP A 70 -10.02 -0.32 1.03
N LEU A 71 -10.22 -1.21 0.05
CA LEU A 71 -10.81 -0.92 -1.26
C LEU A 71 -12.30 -0.58 -1.20
N VAL A 72 -12.94 -0.71 -0.03
CA VAL A 72 -14.37 -0.53 0.27
C VAL A 72 -15.24 -1.68 -0.25
N ASP A 73 -15.07 -2.03 -1.52
CA ASP A 73 -15.79 -3.12 -2.18
C ASP A 73 -14.91 -4.37 -2.31
N THR A 74 -15.52 -5.56 -2.18
CA THR A 74 -14.84 -6.81 -2.50
C THR A 74 -14.83 -7.02 -4.01
N VAL A 75 -13.65 -7.11 -4.60
CA VAL A 75 -13.43 -7.25 -6.05
C VAL A 75 -12.41 -8.36 -6.35
N LEU A 76 -12.41 -8.86 -7.58
CA LEU A 76 -11.41 -9.83 -8.03
C LEU A 76 -10.11 -9.11 -8.43
N VAL A 77 -9.18 -8.98 -7.49
CA VAL A 77 -7.86 -8.35 -7.73
C VAL A 77 -6.94 -9.35 -8.41
N ASN A 78 -6.21 -8.92 -9.45
CA ASN A 78 -5.24 -9.77 -10.14
C ASN A 78 -3.89 -9.08 -10.38
N ARG A 79 -3.77 -7.79 -10.04
CA ARG A 79 -2.55 -7.02 -10.25
C ARG A 79 -2.38 -5.95 -9.18
N ILE A 80 -1.18 -5.90 -8.62
CA ILE A 80 -0.76 -4.92 -7.63
C ILE A 80 0.58 -4.35 -8.07
N LYS A 81 0.75 -3.03 -7.94
CA LYS A 81 2.02 -2.35 -8.16
C LYS A 81 2.29 -1.39 -7.00
N VAL A 82 3.53 -1.39 -6.52
CA VAL A 82 4.03 -0.40 -5.57
C VAL A 82 5.08 0.46 -6.25
N THR A 83 4.99 1.77 -6.02
CA THR A 83 6.09 2.71 -6.22
C THR A 83 6.52 3.20 -4.85
N PHE A 84 7.79 2.98 -4.51
CA PHE A 84 8.35 3.45 -3.25
C PHE A 84 8.74 4.93 -3.34
N GLY A 85 8.76 5.61 -2.19
CA GLY A 85 9.21 6.99 -2.04
C GLY A 85 10.72 7.09 -1.87
N LYS A 86 11.16 7.86 -0.86
CA LYS A 86 12.60 8.05 -0.58
C LYS A 86 13.30 6.79 -0.08
N GLY A 87 12.56 5.92 0.58
CA GLY A 87 13.04 4.61 1.04
C GLY A 87 12.11 3.50 0.57
N TYR A 88 12.64 2.29 0.49
CA TYR A 88 12.00 1.13 -0.11
C TYR A 88 12.23 -0.12 0.72
N ALA A 89 11.27 -1.04 0.68
CA ALA A 89 11.44 -2.35 1.30
C ALA A 89 12.39 -3.20 0.44
N THR A 90 13.39 -3.84 1.05
CA THR A 90 14.26 -4.79 0.35
C THR A 90 13.73 -6.21 0.38
N GLU A 91 12.85 -6.50 1.34
CA GLU A 91 12.10 -7.74 1.46
C GLU A 91 10.67 -7.45 1.90
N PHE A 92 9.69 -7.87 1.08
CA PHE A 92 8.28 -7.63 1.35
C PHE A 92 7.37 -8.64 0.65
N GLU A 93 6.11 -8.65 1.04
CA GLU A 93 5.05 -9.41 0.36
C GLU A 93 3.79 -8.57 0.13
N TYR A 94 2.99 -9.02 -0.82
CA TYR A 94 1.62 -8.56 -1.02
C TYR A 94 0.66 -9.60 -0.46
N MET A 95 -0.27 -9.16 0.38
CA MET A 95 -1.35 -10.00 0.89
C MET A 95 -2.71 -9.40 0.57
N LEU A 96 -3.68 -10.27 0.35
CA LEU A 96 -5.07 -9.92 0.07
C LEU A 96 -6.01 -10.60 1.07
N SER A 97 -7.09 -9.90 1.42
CA SER A 97 -8.18 -10.46 2.21
C SER A 97 -9.52 -9.89 1.79
N ALA A 98 -10.56 -10.73 1.78
CA ALA A 98 -11.95 -10.30 1.57
C ALA A 98 -12.66 -9.91 2.87
N ASP A 99 -12.18 -10.41 4.01
CA ASP A 99 -12.89 -10.38 5.31
C ASP A 99 -12.05 -9.83 6.48
N HIS A 100 -10.82 -9.39 6.20
CA HIS A 100 -9.83 -8.91 7.17
C HIS A 100 -9.31 -9.96 8.16
N GLN A 101 -9.74 -11.23 8.02
CA GLN A 101 -9.38 -12.32 8.92
C GLN A 101 -8.42 -13.30 8.24
N GLU A 102 -8.82 -13.81 7.08
CA GLU A 102 -8.02 -14.74 6.30
C GLU A 102 -7.22 -13.98 5.24
N TRP A 103 -5.91 -14.23 5.20
CA TRP A 103 -4.98 -13.51 4.32
C TRP A 103 -4.27 -14.47 3.38
N VAL A 104 -4.20 -14.09 2.10
CA VAL A 104 -3.50 -14.84 1.05
C VAL A 104 -2.32 -14.03 0.55
N THR A 105 -1.11 -14.57 0.68
CA THR A 105 0.09 -14.02 0.02
C THR A 105 0.01 -14.27 -1.48
N VAL A 106 0.03 -13.21 -2.28
CA VAL A 106 -0.06 -13.29 -3.75
C VAL A 106 1.26 -12.98 -4.46
N ALA A 107 2.20 -12.34 -3.76
CA ALA A 107 3.55 -12.11 -4.26
C ALA A 107 4.53 -11.91 -3.11
N THR A 108 5.77 -12.34 -3.31
CA THR A 108 6.88 -12.08 -2.39
C THR A 108 8.07 -11.55 -3.19
N LYS A 109 8.77 -10.57 -2.64
CA LYS A 109 9.96 -9.98 -3.25
C LYS A 109 11.06 -9.88 -2.21
N GLY A 110 12.17 -10.58 -2.45
CA GLY A 110 13.41 -10.41 -1.70
C GLY A 110 14.50 -9.76 -2.55
N LYS A 111 15.52 -9.20 -1.89
CA LYS A 111 16.64 -8.47 -2.52
C LYS A 111 16.16 -7.41 -3.51
N HIS A 112 15.10 -6.70 -3.15
CA HIS A 112 14.56 -5.63 -3.96
C HIS A 112 15.52 -4.45 -4.04
N ASP A 113 15.51 -3.77 -5.19
CA ASP A 113 16.42 -2.68 -5.57
C ASP A 113 15.78 -1.29 -5.46
N GLY A 114 14.49 -1.21 -5.15
CA GLY A 114 13.74 0.04 -4.99
C GLY A 114 13.07 0.54 -6.28
N ALA A 115 13.24 -0.14 -7.42
CA ALA A 115 12.47 0.16 -8.62
C ALA A 115 10.97 -0.14 -8.40
N PRO A 116 10.03 0.46 -9.15
CA PRO A 116 8.63 0.05 -9.06
C PRO A 116 8.47 -1.47 -9.24
N TYR A 117 7.67 -2.09 -8.36
CA TYR A 117 7.45 -3.53 -8.40
C TYR A 117 5.98 -3.84 -8.66
N GLU A 118 5.73 -4.55 -9.75
CA GLU A 118 4.40 -5.00 -10.18
C GLU A 118 4.34 -6.54 -10.12
N ALA A 119 3.23 -7.05 -9.62
CA ALA A 119 2.93 -8.46 -9.59
C ALA A 119 1.54 -8.71 -10.22
N THR A 120 1.47 -9.73 -11.08
CA THR A 120 0.24 -10.26 -11.65
C THR A 120 0.03 -11.70 -11.20
N PHE A 121 -1.20 -12.07 -10.89
CA PHE A 121 -1.55 -13.38 -10.32
C PHE A 121 -2.97 -13.79 -10.72
N PHE A 122 -3.38 -15.02 -10.40
CA PHE A 122 -4.77 -15.45 -10.62
C PHE A 122 -5.73 -14.58 -9.79
N PRO A 123 -6.91 -14.20 -10.31
CA PRO A 123 -7.79 -13.28 -9.58
C PRO A 123 -8.19 -13.80 -8.20
N VAL A 124 -8.03 -12.97 -7.17
CA VAL A 124 -8.35 -13.26 -5.77
C VAL A 124 -9.42 -12.27 -5.28
N PRO A 125 -10.52 -12.73 -4.67
CA PRO A 125 -11.48 -11.84 -4.01
C PRO A 125 -10.78 -11.06 -2.89
N ALA A 126 -10.81 -9.73 -2.96
CA ALA A 126 -10.18 -8.88 -1.96
C ALA A 126 -10.96 -7.59 -1.73
N ARG A 127 -11.02 -7.17 -0.47
CA ARG A 127 -11.39 -5.83 -0.03
C ARG A 127 -10.19 -5.13 0.61
N TYR A 128 -9.32 -5.88 1.29
CA TYR A 128 -8.12 -5.35 1.94
C TYR A 128 -6.87 -5.81 1.21
N VAL A 129 -5.92 -4.89 1.06
CA VAL A 129 -4.60 -5.12 0.45
C VAL A 129 -3.54 -4.73 1.45
N ARG A 130 -2.53 -5.59 1.64
CA ARG A 130 -1.35 -5.29 2.46
C ARG A 130 -0.08 -5.34 1.65
N ILE A 131 0.84 -4.43 1.97
CA ILE A 131 2.26 -4.54 1.67
C ILE A 131 2.96 -4.71 3.02
N CYS A 132 3.48 -5.90 3.29
CA CYS A 132 4.18 -6.21 4.54
C CYS A 132 5.68 -6.15 4.30
N ALA A 133 6.38 -5.16 4.87
CA ALA A 133 7.83 -5.04 4.73
C ALA A 133 8.56 -5.72 5.89
N PHE A 134 9.37 -6.71 5.55
CA PHE A 134 10.23 -7.43 6.50
C PHE A 134 11.58 -6.76 6.66
N GLN A 135 12.08 -6.16 5.57
CA GLN A 135 13.34 -5.44 5.55
C GLN A 135 13.18 -4.09 4.82
N PRO A 136 13.86 -3.04 5.29
CA PRO A 136 14.81 -3.07 6.40
C PRO A 136 14.20 -3.19 7.79
N ASP A 137 14.86 -3.91 8.69
CA ASP A 137 14.45 -4.10 10.08
C ASP A 137 15.18 -3.19 11.10
N GLY A 138 16.00 -2.26 10.60
CA GLY A 138 16.76 -1.33 11.44
C GLY A 138 17.58 -0.31 10.63
N PRO A 139 18.34 0.55 11.32
CA PRO A 139 19.10 1.62 10.68
C PRO A 139 20.26 1.11 9.81
N ASN A 140 20.68 1.95 8.86
CA ASN A 140 21.87 1.77 8.00
C ASN A 140 21.82 0.57 7.05
N GLN A 141 20.63 0.08 6.72
CA GLN A 141 20.44 -0.96 5.72
C GLN A 141 20.07 -0.38 4.35
N PRO A 142 20.36 -1.10 3.26
CA PRO A 142 19.89 -0.72 1.93
C PRO A 142 18.37 -0.54 1.92
N GLY A 143 17.87 0.48 1.22
CA GLY A 143 16.44 0.82 1.23
C GLY A 143 16.02 1.79 2.32
N GLY A 144 16.79 1.96 3.39
CA GLY A 144 16.41 2.83 4.49
C GLY A 144 15.15 2.31 5.18
N GLN A 145 14.06 3.06 5.19
CA GLN A 145 12.78 2.59 5.72
C GLN A 145 11.76 2.57 4.58
N MET A 146 10.92 1.53 4.50
CA MET A 146 9.88 1.47 3.48
C MET A 146 9.03 2.76 3.53
N SER A 147 8.88 3.42 2.39
CA SER A 147 7.94 4.52 2.19
C SER A 147 7.13 4.26 0.93
N ILE A 148 5.81 4.45 0.97
CA ILE A 148 4.92 4.17 -0.16
C ILE A 148 4.59 5.48 -0.85
N ALA A 149 5.10 5.69 -2.06
CA ALA A 149 4.71 6.84 -2.88
C ALA A 149 3.37 6.60 -3.55
N GLU A 150 3.15 5.41 -4.10
CA GLU A 150 1.85 5.02 -4.64
C GLU A 150 1.67 3.51 -4.58
N LEU A 151 0.51 3.06 -4.09
CA LEU A 151 -0.02 1.72 -4.24
C LEU A 151 -1.10 1.76 -5.31
N GLU A 152 -0.93 0.90 -6.31
CA GLU A 152 -1.87 0.71 -7.39
C GLU A 152 -2.44 -0.71 -7.34
N VAL A 153 -3.77 -0.83 -7.35
CA VAL A 153 -4.48 -2.12 -7.30
C VAL A 153 -5.47 -2.19 -8.44
N TYR A 154 -5.52 -3.32 -9.15
CA TYR A 154 -6.36 -3.49 -10.32
C TYR A 154 -7.14 -4.80 -10.27
N ALA A 155 -8.38 -4.75 -10.76
CA ALA A 155 -9.23 -5.92 -10.93
C ALA A 155 -8.90 -6.65 -12.24
N ALA A 156 -9.26 -7.93 -12.27
CA ALA A 156 -9.34 -8.67 -13.53
C ALA A 156 -10.43 -8.07 -14.43
N ASP A 157 -10.14 -8.01 -15.73
CA ASP A 157 -11.13 -7.69 -16.77
C ASP A 157 -12.24 -8.76 -16.85
#